data_AF-A0A1E3PHY1-F1
#
_entry.id   AF-A0A1E3PHY1-F1
#
_cell.length_a   1.000
_cell.length_b   1.000
_cell.length_c   1.000
_cell.angle_alpha   90.00
_cell.angle_beta   90.00
_cell.angle_gamma   90.00
#
_symmetry.space_group_name_H-M   'P 1'
#
loop_
_entity.id
_entity.type
_entity.pdbx_description
1 polymer ?
#
loop_
_entity_poly.entity_id
_entity_poly.type
_entity_poly.pdbx_seq_one_letter_code
_entity_poly.pdbx_strand_id
1 'polypeptide(L)'
;MPHLLSSIGILGKSSPTPSEPEDVDVVDDEGQGILMGIISQLRPGSDLTRITLPTFILEPKSMLERITNQLQHPEILLEAREKTNEVERFVDIVRWALSGWHITPKAVKKPLNPILGEYFTCYWDLPNKTQAYYIAEQTSHHPPKSSYFYASPDNHIRVDGLLVPKSRFLGNSAASLLEGVAQLKFEDIKNAKGEVETYNITQPNMYVRGILFGRLKFELCEHSIITCANNDLICDVDFKAKGFISGSYNAIEGTIKRISTGEVLYEISGHWNEVIEIKDAKTKKKWVLFDALKSTPSAPQVRPLEEQGEFESRKLWHKVNQALIAKNQTVATDEKSIIEGQQRSDARKREEDNVEFHPKLFRQVNSPTEFLIYKDLDPSRHSPECQKEIIFSIAPISPGQKFSKDFEIPGYKKLEKEHAVRDLQPASDPLSFNPLNNVEDLKESLPVIEDTI
;
A
#
# COMPACT_ATOMS: atom_id res chain seq x y z
N MET A 1 46.42 -51.98 0.46
CA MET A 1 45.26 -51.47 -0.29
C MET A 1 44.49 -50.51 0.61
N PRO A 2 44.76 -49.20 0.48
CA PRO A 2 43.89 -48.15 1.00
C PRO A 2 42.69 -47.97 0.05
N HIS A 3 41.58 -47.41 0.52
CA HIS A 3 40.64 -46.53 -0.20
C HIS A 3 39.32 -46.45 0.58
N LEU A 4 39.29 -45.53 1.55
CA LEU A 4 38.05 -44.90 2.02
C LEU A 4 38.36 -43.41 2.06
N LEU A 5 37.88 -42.66 1.06
CA LEU A 5 37.71 -41.20 0.98
C LEU A 5 37.52 -40.81 -0.49
N SER A 6 36.28 -40.62 -0.94
CA SER A 6 35.90 -39.62 -1.95
C SER A 6 34.41 -39.71 -2.25
N SER A 7 33.63 -38.75 -1.76
CA SER A 7 32.43 -38.24 -2.43
C SER A 7 32.09 -36.91 -1.78
N ILE A 8 32.83 -35.89 -2.22
CA ILE A 8 32.50 -34.47 -2.02
C ILE A 8 31.27 -34.22 -2.88
N GLY A 9 30.11 -34.12 -2.24
CA GLY A 9 28.89 -33.59 -2.86
C GLY A 9 29.06 -32.09 -3.05
N ILE A 10 29.16 -31.69 -4.31
CA ILE A 10 29.31 -30.32 -4.79
C ILE A 10 28.12 -29.49 -4.26
N LEU A 11 28.43 -28.49 -3.43
CA LEU A 11 27.53 -27.37 -3.12
C LEU A 11 27.07 -26.76 -4.46
N GLY A 12 25.78 -26.92 -4.75
CA GLY A 12 25.13 -26.24 -5.85
C GLY A 12 25.30 -24.73 -5.67
N LYS A 13 26.13 -24.13 -6.51
CA LYS A 13 26.12 -22.68 -6.72
C LYS A 13 24.72 -22.33 -7.20
N SER A 14 23.98 -21.55 -6.42
CA SER A 14 22.80 -20.87 -6.90
C SER A 14 23.18 -20.08 -8.15
N SER A 15 22.60 -20.45 -9.27
CA SER A 15 22.62 -19.63 -10.48
C SER A 15 22.02 -18.26 -10.14
N PRO A 16 22.61 -17.14 -10.60
CA PRO A 16 22.00 -15.83 -10.42
C PRO A 16 20.61 -15.85 -11.05
N THR A 17 19.60 -15.48 -10.27
CA THR A 17 18.27 -15.17 -10.79
C THR A 17 18.41 -14.10 -11.88
N PRO A 18 17.75 -14.25 -13.04
CA PRO A 18 17.75 -13.20 -14.05
C PRO A 18 17.25 -11.90 -13.41
N SER A 19 17.98 -10.80 -13.60
CA SER A 19 17.61 -9.49 -13.06
C SER A 19 16.23 -9.09 -13.60
N GLU A 20 15.29 -8.79 -12.71
CA GLU A 20 13.96 -8.33 -13.10
C GLU A 20 14.07 -7.00 -13.88
N PRO A 21 13.16 -6.71 -14.83
CA PRO A 21 13.20 -5.48 -15.63
C PRO A 21 13.16 -4.19 -14.80
N GLU A 22 12.61 -4.25 -13.58
CA GLU A 22 12.57 -3.13 -12.64
C GLU A 22 13.92 -2.87 -11.94
N ASP A 23 14.87 -3.80 -12.02
CA ASP A 23 16.19 -3.71 -11.37
C ASP A 23 17.30 -3.17 -12.28
N VAL A 24 17.00 -2.83 -13.54
CA VAL A 24 17.97 -2.30 -14.51
C VAL A 24 17.79 -0.79 -14.66
N ASP A 25 18.85 -0.02 -14.43
CA ASP A 25 18.91 1.40 -14.81
C ASP A 25 18.93 1.49 -16.35
N VAL A 26 17.88 2.07 -16.94
CA VAL A 26 17.71 2.19 -18.40
C VAL A 26 17.97 3.63 -18.89
N VAL A 27 18.61 4.47 -18.08
CA VAL A 27 18.90 5.86 -18.47
C VAL A 27 20.20 5.89 -19.26
N ASP A 28 20.10 5.72 -20.58
CA ASP A 28 21.17 6.00 -21.53
C ASP A 28 21.27 7.51 -21.86
N ASP A 29 22.24 7.89 -22.68
CA ASP A 29 22.49 9.30 -23.03
C ASP A 29 21.28 9.98 -23.69
N GLU A 30 20.47 9.21 -24.44
CA GLU A 30 19.24 9.69 -25.06
C GLU A 30 18.15 9.97 -24.00
N GLY A 31 17.96 9.03 -23.06
CA GLY A 31 17.09 9.22 -21.91
C GLY A 31 17.49 10.42 -21.06
N GLN A 32 18.79 10.66 -20.85
CA GLN A 32 19.27 11.87 -20.17
C GLN A 32 18.91 13.15 -20.93
N GLY A 33 19.05 13.16 -22.27
CA GLY A 33 18.66 14.29 -23.11
C GLY A 33 17.18 14.66 -22.97
N ILE A 34 16.29 13.66 -22.98
CA ILE A 34 14.83 13.86 -22.80
C ILE A 34 14.54 14.46 -21.41
N LEU A 35 15.14 13.91 -20.35
CA LEU A 35 14.96 14.45 -18.99
C LEU A 35 15.43 15.89 -18.90
N MET A 36 16.61 16.21 -19.45
CA MET A 36 17.13 17.59 -19.47
C MET A 36 16.21 18.55 -20.21
N GLY A 37 15.60 18.12 -21.32
CA GLY A 37 14.60 18.89 -22.05
C GLY A 37 13.37 19.24 -21.20
N ILE A 38 12.83 18.27 -20.45
CA ILE A 38 11.73 18.49 -19.52
C ILE A 38 12.16 19.44 -18.40
N ILE A 39 13.31 19.17 -17.77
CA ILE A 39 13.77 19.92 -16.59
C ILE A 39 14.11 21.37 -16.93
N SER A 40 14.63 21.64 -18.14
CA SER A 40 14.91 23.00 -18.60
C SER A 40 13.69 23.93 -18.60
N GLN A 41 12.48 23.36 -18.60
CA GLN A 41 11.21 24.10 -18.58
C GLN A 41 10.68 24.32 -17.14
N LEU A 42 11.33 23.73 -16.14
CA LEU A 42 10.90 23.76 -14.75
C LEU A 42 11.68 24.79 -13.93
N ARG A 43 11.03 25.30 -12.87
CA ARG A 43 11.67 26.14 -11.85
C ARG A 43 11.64 25.40 -10.52
N PRO A 44 12.63 25.56 -9.64
CA PRO A 44 12.54 25.01 -8.29
C PRO A 44 11.21 25.41 -7.62
N GLY A 45 10.51 24.42 -7.07
CA GLY A 45 9.14 24.54 -6.55
C GLY A 45 8.03 24.12 -7.54
N SER A 46 8.34 23.92 -8.82
CA SER A 46 7.34 23.49 -9.83
C SER A 46 6.63 22.21 -9.41
N ASP A 47 5.31 22.20 -9.59
CA ASP A 47 4.47 21.01 -9.41
C ASP A 47 4.68 20.04 -10.59
N LEU A 48 5.10 18.82 -10.29
CA LEU A 48 5.39 17.79 -11.29
C LEU A 48 4.17 16.92 -11.63
N THR A 49 3.04 17.06 -10.94
CA THR A 49 1.84 16.22 -11.14
C THR A 49 1.22 16.39 -12.52
N ARG A 50 1.47 17.53 -13.19
CA ARG A 50 0.98 17.84 -14.54
C ARG A 50 2.02 17.61 -15.64
N ILE A 51 3.19 17.11 -15.29
CA ILE A 51 4.29 16.85 -16.23
C ILE A 51 4.30 15.38 -16.57
N THR A 52 4.19 15.05 -17.87
CA THR A 52 4.35 13.69 -18.35
C THR A 52 5.83 13.31 -18.29
N LEU A 53 6.17 12.41 -17.37
CA LEU A 53 7.52 11.87 -17.27
C LEU A 53 7.74 10.74 -18.30
N PRO A 54 8.97 10.52 -18.77
CA PRO A 54 9.28 9.46 -19.73
C PRO A 54 9.00 8.05 -19.21
N THR A 55 8.74 7.09 -20.10
CA THR A 55 8.40 5.71 -19.69
C THR A 55 9.57 4.92 -19.13
N PHE A 56 10.81 5.26 -19.48
CA PHE A 56 11.98 4.50 -19.02
C PHE A 56 12.24 4.64 -17.50
N ILE A 57 11.65 5.64 -16.85
CA ILE A 57 11.68 5.80 -15.38
C ILE A 57 10.49 5.14 -14.68
N LEU A 58 9.64 4.39 -15.40
CA LEU A 58 8.46 3.74 -14.84
C LEU A 58 8.76 2.29 -14.47
N GLU A 59 8.23 1.85 -13.33
CA GLU A 59 8.09 0.43 -13.00
C GLU A 59 6.74 -0.11 -13.54
N PRO A 60 6.63 -1.42 -13.82
CA PRO A 60 5.41 -2.03 -14.34
C PRO A 60 4.36 -2.29 -13.23
N LYS A 61 4.11 -1.30 -12.37
CA LYS A 61 3.11 -1.33 -11.30
C LYS A 61 2.39 0.01 -11.22
N SER A 62 1.07 -0.04 -11.04
CA SER A 62 0.28 1.12 -10.63
C SER A 62 0.58 1.49 -9.19
N MET A 63 0.43 2.76 -8.81
CA MET A 63 0.56 3.17 -7.41
C MET A 63 -0.40 2.38 -6.50
N LEU A 64 -1.59 2.00 -6.98
CA LEU A 64 -2.56 1.21 -6.19
C LEU A 64 -2.01 -0.18 -5.81
N GLU A 65 -1.19 -0.76 -6.68
CA GLU A 65 -0.46 -2.01 -6.41
C GLU A 65 0.81 -1.74 -5.60
N ARG A 66 1.55 -0.66 -5.88
CA ARG A 66 2.79 -0.30 -5.17
C ARG A 66 2.58 -0.07 -3.68
N ILE A 67 1.41 0.41 -3.26
CA ILE A 67 1.04 0.52 -1.82
C ILE A 67 1.14 -0.84 -1.13
N THR A 68 0.80 -1.94 -1.80
CA THR A 68 0.84 -3.28 -1.20
C THR A 68 2.24 -3.75 -0.81
N ASN A 69 3.30 -3.15 -1.36
CA ASN A 69 4.67 -3.41 -0.91
C ASN A 69 4.85 -3.10 0.59
N GLN A 70 4.13 -2.12 1.12
CA GLN A 70 4.16 -1.79 2.55
C GLN A 70 3.43 -2.82 3.43
N LEU A 71 2.69 -3.75 2.82
CA LEU A 71 1.85 -4.74 3.51
C LEU A 71 2.43 -6.17 3.45
N GLN A 72 3.63 -6.35 2.89
CA GLN A 72 4.21 -7.68 2.64
C GLN A 72 4.90 -8.32 3.85
N HIS A 73 4.73 -7.75 5.05
CA HIS A 73 5.17 -8.35 6.31
C HIS A 73 3.99 -8.59 7.27
N PRO A 74 2.94 -9.31 6.86
CA PRO A 74 1.77 -9.54 7.70
C PRO A 74 2.08 -10.35 8.96
N GLU A 75 3.15 -11.16 8.95
CA GLU A 75 3.63 -11.90 10.13
C GLU A 75 3.92 -10.98 11.32
N ILE A 76 4.41 -9.76 11.07
CA ILE A 76 4.70 -8.80 12.13
C ILE A 76 3.41 -8.30 12.80
N LEU A 77 2.34 -8.11 12.03
CA LEU A 77 1.03 -7.72 12.58
C LEU A 77 0.41 -8.85 13.39
N LEU A 78 0.54 -10.10 12.93
CA LEU A 78 0.10 -11.28 13.67
C LEU A 78 0.86 -11.39 15.01
N GLU A 79 2.17 -11.20 15.01
CA GLU A 79 2.98 -11.19 16.24
C GLU A 79 2.60 -10.04 17.19
N ALA A 80 2.37 -8.84 16.64
CA ALA A 80 1.99 -7.66 17.41
C ALA A 80 0.66 -7.89 18.15
N ARG A 81 -0.34 -8.45 17.46
CA ARG A 81 -1.66 -8.74 18.02
C ARG A 81 -1.58 -9.56 19.31
N GLU A 82 -0.70 -10.55 19.36
CA GLU A 82 -0.57 -11.46 20.51
C GLU A 82 0.13 -10.82 21.72
N LYS A 83 0.72 -9.62 21.58
CA LYS A 83 1.30 -8.88 22.70
C LYS A 83 0.20 -8.38 23.61
N THR A 84 0.30 -8.63 24.91
CA THR A 84 -0.62 -8.07 25.92
C THR A 84 -0.18 -6.69 26.42
N ASN A 85 1.12 -6.44 26.44
CA ASN A 85 1.71 -5.16 26.81
C ASN A 85 1.59 -4.15 25.65
N GLU A 86 0.91 -3.03 25.88
CA GLU A 86 0.67 -1.97 24.89
C GLU A 86 1.96 -1.38 24.30
N VAL A 87 3.02 -1.28 25.10
CA VAL A 87 4.30 -0.71 24.66
C VAL A 87 5.04 -1.70 23.77
N GLU A 88 5.09 -2.98 24.16
CA GLU A 88 5.69 -4.03 23.32
C GLU A 88 4.93 -4.19 22.00
N ARG A 89 3.60 -4.15 22.05
CA ARG A 89 2.74 -4.13 20.87
C ARG A 89 3.07 -2.94 19.96
N PHE A 90 3.19 -1.74 20.53
CA PHE A 90 3.54 -0.55 19.79
C PHE A 90 4.94 -0.63 19.13
N VAL A 91 5.93 -1.25 19.79
CA VAL A 91 7.24 -1.55 19.19
C VAL A 91 7.08 -2.42 17.93
N ASP A 92 6.21 -3.42 17.96
CA ASP A 92 5.94 -4.27 16.80
C ASP A 92 5.16 -3.52 15.68
N ILE A 93 4.27 -2.59 16.03
CA ILE A 93 3.64 -1.72 15.02
C ILE A 93 4.65 -0.79 14.36
N VAL A 94 5.60 -0.24 15.13
CA VAL A 94 6.71 0.53 14.56
C VAL A 94 7.58 -0.35 13.66
N ARG A 95 7.88 -1.59 14.08
CA ARG A 95 8.62 -2.58 13.27
C ARG A 95 7.91 -2.84 11.94
N TRP A 96 6.59 -3.07 11.97
CA TRP A 96 5.77 -3.27 10.77
C TRP A 96 5.78 -2.05 9.85
N ALA A 97 5.53 -0.85 10.39
CA ALA A 97 5.50 0.40 9.62
C ALA A 97 6.83 0.72 8.92
N LEU A 98 7.96 0.22 9.45
CA LEU A 98 9.28 0.38 8.85
C LEU A 98 9.67 -0.77 7.90
N SER A 99 9.03 -1.93 8.02
CA SER A 99 9.44 -3.16 7.34
C SER A 99 9.29 -3.11 5.81
N GLY A 100 8.30 -2.40 5.27
CA GLY A 100 7.98 -2.45 3.85
C GLY A 100 8.80 -1.52 2.95
N TRP A 101 9.58 -0.58 3.51
CA TRP A 101 10.27 0.45 2.73
C TRP A 101 11.38 -0.09 1.84
N HIS A 102 12.03 -1.19 2.25
CA HIS A 102 13.07 -1.85 1.47
C HIS A 102 12.54 -2.60 0.23
N ILE A 103 11.22 -2.81 0.14
CA ILE A 103 10.56 -3.49 -0.98
C ILE A 103 10.31 -2.45 -2.08
N THR A 104 11.38 -2.16 -2.82
CA THR A 104 11.40 -1.17 -3.90
C THR A 104 12.23 -1.72 -5.07
N PRO A 105 11.96 -1.28 -6.31
CA PRO A 105 12.86 -1.56 -7.44
C PRO A 105 14.30 -1.16 -7.10
N LYS A 106 15.29 -1.95 -7.56
CA LYS A 106 16.71 -1.57 -7.39
C LYS A 106 17.09 -0.35 -8.23
N ALA A 107 16.47 -0.19 -9.40
CA ALA A 107 16.64 0.99 -10.24
C ALA A 107 15.77 2.15 -9.75
N VAL A 108 16.15 3.38 -10.08
CA VAL A 108 15.36 4.56 -9.72
C VAL A 108 14.13 4.66 -10.64
N LYS A 109 13.05 4.00 -10.23
CA LYS A 109 11.77 3.94 -10.95
C LYS A 109 10.60 4.43 -10.11
N LYS A 110 9.59 4.94 -10.80
CA LYS A 110 8.32 5.43 -10.23
C LYS A 110 7.16 4.55 -10.70
N PRO A 111 6.16 4.26 -9.85
CA PRO A 111 4.94 3.60 -10.30
C PRO A 111 4.16 4.44 -11.29
N LEU A 112 3.33 3.77 -12.10
CA LEU A 112 2.32 4.39 -12.94
C LEU A 112 1.35 5.20 -12.06
N ASN A 113 1.03 6.42 -12.51
CA ASN A 113 0.06 7.27 -11.85
C ASN A 113 -1.35 6.75 -12.16
N PRO A 114 -2.14 6.32 -11.16
CA PRO A 114 -3.44 5.73 -11.44
C PRO A 114 -4.39 6.75 -12.09
N ILE A 115 -5.23 6.28 -12.99
CA ILE A 115 -6.31 7.12 -13.55
C ILE A 115 -7.49 7.20 -12.57
N LEU A 116 -8.36 8.21 -12.73
CA LEU A 116 -9.48 8.41 -11.82
C LEU A 116 -10.44 7.22 -11.84
N GLY A 117 -10.73 6.64 -10.69
CA GLY A 117 -11.58 5.46 -10.57
C GLY A 117 -10.92 4.13 -10.96
N GLU A 118 -9.62 4.12 -11.30
CA GLU A 118 -8.82 2.89 -11.32
C GLU A 118 -8.92 2.19 -9.96
N TYR A 119 -8.96 0.87 -9.95
CA TYR A 119 -8.98 0.07 -8.73
C TYR A 119 -8.01 -1.11 -8.78
N PHE A 120 -7.63 -1.61 -7.61
CA PHE A 120 -6.79 -2.80 -7.47
C PHE A 120 -7.28 -3.65 -6.31
N THR A 121 -7.30 -4.97 -6.50
CA THR A 121 -7.67 -5.94 -5.46
C THR A 121 -6.64 -7.04 -5.39
N CYS A 122 -6.35 -7.50 -4.18
CA CYS A 122 -5.47 -8.64 -3.95
C CYS A 122 -5.75 -9.28 -2.58
N TYR A 123 -5.13 -10.43 -2.34
CA TYR A 123 -5.23 -11.13 -1.08
C TYR A 123 -3.90 -11.80 -0.71
N TRP A 124 -3.80 -12.26 0.53
CA TRP A 124 -2.68 -13.05 1.03
C TRP A 124 -3.22 -14.26 1.78
N ASP A 125 -2.62 -15.42 1.53
CA ASP A 125 -2.69 -16.56 2.44
C ASP A 125 -1.65 -16.35 3.56
N LEU A 126 -2.12 -16.20 4.80
CA LEU A 126 -1.27 -15.84 5.94
C LEU A 126 -0.63 -17.07 6.59
N PRO A 127 0.50 -16.92 7.33
CA PRO A 127 1.20 -18.04 7.96
C PRO A 127 0.35 -18.87 8.93
N ASN A 128 -0.68 -18.26 9.53
CA ASN A 128 -1.62 -18.93 10.44
C ASN A 128 -2.83 -19.56 9.71
N LYS A 129 -2.77 -19.71 8.38
CA LYS A 129 -3.81 -20.30 7.52
C LYS A 129 -5.11 -19.49 7.42
N THR A 130 -5.09 -18.25 7.86
CA THR A 130 -6.16 -17.27 7.59
C THR A 130 -5.81 -16.44 6.36
N GLN A 131 -6.67 -15.50 5.97
CA GLN A 131 -6.42 -14.64 4.82
C GLN A 131 -6.45 -13.15 5.19
N ALA A 132 -5.78 -12.35 4.37
CA ALA A 132 -5.98 -10.91 4.34
C ALA A 132 -6.42 -10.45 2.96
N TYR A 133 -7.22 -9.40 2.91
CA TYR A 133 -7.84 -8.87 1.70
C TYR A 133 -7.50 -7.40 1.55
N TYR A 134 -7.22 -6.96 0.32
CA TYR A 134 -6.93 -5.57 0.00
C TYR A 134 -7.78 -5.07 -1.16
N ILE A 135 -8.25 -3.83 -1.01
CA ILE A 135 -9.04 -3.09 -1.99
C ILE A 135 -8.51 -1.66 -2.03
N ALA A 136 -8.21 -1.15 -3.23
CA ALA A 136 -7.85 0.25 -3.41
C ALA A 136 -8.53 0.87 -4.63
N GLU A 137 -8.74 2.18 -4.57
CA GLU A 137 -9.31 2.98 -5.65
C GLU A 137 -8.63 4.34 -5.72
N GLN A 138 -8.39 4.84 -6.93
CA GLN A 138 -7.97 6.22 -7.15
C GLN A 138 -9.17 7.15 -7.00
N THR A 139 -9.34 7.70 -5.79
CA THR A 139 -10.49 8.53 -5.42
C THR A 139 -10.40 9.97 -5.93
N SER A 140 -9.21 10.45 -6.28
CA SER A 140 -9.00 11.76 -6.91
C SER A 140 -7.78 11.75 -7.84
N HIS A 141 -7.80 12.56 -8.90
CA HIS A 141 -6.68 12.68 -9.85
C HIS A 141 -5.99 14.06 -9.79
N HIS A 142 -6.74 15.13 -9.48
CA HIS A 142 -6.21 16.49 -9.35
C HIS A 142 -6.76 17.17 -8.08
N PRO A 143 -6.04 17.11 -6.94
CA PRO A 143 -4.77 16.41 -6.73
C PRO A 143 -4.91 14.88 -6.71
N PRO A 144 -3.85 14.10 -6.96
CA PRO A 144 -3.91 12.65 -6.91
C PRO A 144 -4.13 12.17 -5.47
N LYS A 145 -5.13 11.30 -5.26
CA LYS A 145 -5.39 10.61 -4.00
C LYS A 145 -5.79 9.17 -4.26
N SER A 146 -5.18 8.25 -3.53
CA SER A 146 -5.49 6.81 -3.58
C SER A 146 -5.98 6.37 -2.22
N SER A 147 -7.20 5.84 -2.14
CA SER A 147 -7.75 5.27 -0.90
C SER A 147 -7.57 3.76 -0.94
N TYR A 148 -7.20 3.17 0.19
CA TYR A 148 -7.00 1.74 0.31
C TYR A 148 -7.55 1.20 1.62
N PHE A 149 -7.93 -0.07 1.58
CA PHE A 149 -8.46 -0.85 2.66
C PHE A 149 -7.72 -2.19 2.67
N TYR A 150 -7.31 -2.63 3.86
CA TYR A 150 -6.76 -3.96 4.10
C TYR A 150 -7.41 -4.53 5.35
N ALA A 151 -7.84 -5.79 5.32
CA ALA A 151 -8.34 -6.45 6.50
C ALA A 151 -8.02 -7.93 6.54
N SER A 152 -7.83 -8.45 7.74
CA SER A 152 -7.83 -9.87 8.05
C SER A 152 -8.87 -10.12 9.14
N PRO A 153 -10.13 -10.43 8.75
CA PRO A 153 -11.25 -10.61 9.68
C PRO A 153 -10.97 -11.62 10.80
N ASP A 154 -10.39 -12.77 10.46
CA ASP A 154 -10.07 -13.84 11.43
C ASP A 154 -9.07 -13.40 12.50
N ASN A 155 -8.28 -12.37 12.21
CA ASN A 155 -7.28 -11.81 13.13
C ASN A 155 -7.72 -10.45 13.70
N HIS A 156 -8.93 -9.96 13.39
CA HIS A 156 -9.40 -8.63 13.81
C HIS A 156 -8.43 -7.50 13.44
N ILE A 157 -7.69 -7.64 12.33
CA ILE A 157 -6.76 -6.63 11.83
C ILE A 157 -7.45 -5.84 10.73
N ARG A 158 -7.43 -4.52 10.87
CA ARG A 158 -7.95 -3.60 9.86
C ARG A 158 -7.00 -2.43 9.63
N VAL A 159 -6.79 -2.09 8.37
CA VAL A 159 -6.08 -0.88 7.94
C VAL A 159 -6.93 -0.14 6.93
N ASP A 160 -7.24 1.13 7.21
CA ASP A 160 -7.78 2.06 6.23
C ASP A 160 -6.72 3.13 5.96
N GLY A 161 -6.51 3.52 4.71
CA GLY A 161 -5.49 4.52 4.41
C GLY A 161 -5.75 5.37 3.19
N LEU A 162 -5.06 6.51 3.18
CA LEU A 162 -5.07 7.48 2.10
C LEU A 162 -3.62 7.80 1.74
N LEU A 163 -3.29 7.66 0.45
CA LEU A 163 -2.02 8.13 -0.11
C LEU A 163 -2.26 9.43 -0.87
N VAL A 164 -1.53 10.48 -0.51
CA VAL A 164 -1.61 11.80 -1.16
C VAL A 164 -0.22 12.26 -1.60
N PRO A 165 0.24 11.88 -2.81
CA PRO A 165 1.55 12.28 -3.31
C PRO A 165 1.50 13.69 -3.92
N LYS A 166 2.34 14.61 -3.43
CA LYS A 166 2.60 15.91 -4.03
C LYS A 166 3.99 15.95 -4.64
N SER A 167 4.04 15.80 -5.96
CA SER A 167 5.31 15.82 -6.68
C SER A 167 5.84 17.26 -6.85
N ARG A 168 7.11 17.49 -6.53
CA ARG A 168 7.79 18.78 -6.57
C ARG A 168 9.16 18.66 -7.21
N PHE A 169 9.47 19.58 -8.12
CA PHE A 169 10.83 19.77 -8.63
C PHE A 169 11.60 20.71 -7.71
N LEU A 170 12.83 20.34 -7.33
CA LEU A 170 13.64 21.05 -6.34
C LEU A 170 15.04 21.41 -6.88
N GLY A 171 15.21 21.49 -8.21
CA GLY A 171 16.50 21.72 -8.85
C GLY A 171 17.23 20.40 -9.13
N ASN A 172 18.35 20.11 -8.46
CA ASN A 172 19.04 18.83 -8.62
C ASN A 172 18.34 17.65 -7.89
N SER A 173 17.07 17.82 -7.54
CA SER A 173 16.25 16.81 -6.90
C SER A 173 14.80 16.97 -7.32
N ALA A 174 14.04 15.89 -7.24
CA ALA A 174 12.59 15.91 -7.25
C ALA A 174 12.11 15.15 -6.01
N ALA A 175 10.98 15.55 -5.47
CA ALA A 175 10.39 14.94 -4.30
C ALA A 175 8.94 14.54 -4.60
N SER A 176 8.48 13.47 -3.96
CA SER A 176 7.07 13.20 -3.74
C SER A 176 6.82 13.37 -2.25
N LEU A 177 6.18 14.50 -1.89
CA LEU A 177 5.78 14.74 -0.52
C LEU A 177 4.52 13.92 -0.23
N LEU A 178 4.56 13.03 0.76
CA LEU A 178 3.49 12.11 1.07
C LEU A 178 2.69 12.65 2.26
N GLU A 179 1.51 13.19 1.98
CA GLU A 179 0.63 13.79 3.01
C GLU A 179 -0.49 12.83 3.45
N GLY A 180 -0.31 11.55 3.16
CA GLY A 180 -1.26 10.50 3.50
C GLY A 180 -1.21 10.08 4.96
N VAL A 181 -2.19 9.27 5.36
CA VAL A 181 -2.20 8.59 6.66
C VAL A 181 -2.82 7.21 6.51
N ALA A 182 -2.19 6.22 7.14
CA ALA A 182 -2.75 4.91 7.36
C ALA A 182 -3.26 4.81 8.80
N GLN A 183 -4.43 4.21 8.99
CA GLN A 183 -5.01 3.94 10.29
C GLN A 183 -5.13 2.43 10.46
N LEU A 184 -4.30 1.85 11.33
CA LEU A 184 -4.35 0.45 11.73
C LEU A 184 -5.17 0.29 13.02
N LYS A 185 -5.95 -0.79 13.11
CA LYS A 185 -6.71 -1.18 14.30
C LYS A 185 -6.57 -2.68 14.53
N PHE A 186 -6.47 -3.05 15.81
CA PHE A 186 -6.85 -4.37 16.30
C PHE A 186 -8.26 -4.24 16.85
N GLU A 187 -9.26 -4.63 16.06
CA GLU A 187 -10.66 -4.21 16.29
C GLU A 187 -11.29 -4.82 17.56
N ASP A 188 -10.69 -5.88 18.10
CA ASP A 188 -11.06 -6.55 19.34
C ASP A 188 -10.26 -6.09 20.57
N ILE A 189 -9.14 -5.38 20.38
CA ILE A 189 -8.29 -4.89 21.47
C ILE A 189 -8.74 -3.49 21.88
N LYS A 190 -9.13 -3.37 23.15
CA LYS A 190 -9.57 -2.11 23.75
C LYS A 190 -8.60 -1.64 24.82
N ASN A 191 -8.40 -0.34 24.91
CA ASN A 191 -7.66 0.28 26.02
C ASN A 191 -8.48 0.24 27.32
N ALA A 192 -7.91 0.76 28.41
CA ALA A 192 -8.58 0.83 29.72
C ALA A 192 -9.89 1.65 29.73
N LYS A 193 -10.12 2.49 28.71
CA LYS A 193 -11.35 3.29 28.53
C LYS A 193 -12.39 2.59 27.65
N GLY A 194 -12.10 1.38 27.16
CA GLY A 194 -12.99 0.62 26.28
C GLY A 194 -12.94 1.07 24.81
N GLU A 195 -11.97 1.91 24.43
CA GLU A 195 -11.79 2.40 23.07
C GLU A 195 -10.90 1.43 22.30
N VAL A 196 -11.23 1.17 21.03
CA VAL A 196 -10.42 0.33 20.14
C VAL A 196 -9.05 0.97 19.94
N GLU A 197 -8.00 0.16 20.13
CA GLU A 197 -6.64 0.61 19.91
C GLU A 197 -6.42 0.98 18.44
N THR A 198 -6.05 2.24 18.20
CA THR A 198 -5.94 2.81 16.86
C THR A 198 -4.57 3.45 16.68
N TYR A 199 -3.88 3.04 15.63
CA TYR A 199 -2.56 3.53 15.27
C TYR A 199 -2.64 4.37 14.00
N ASN A 200 -2.23 5.64 14.07
CA ASN A 200 -2.11 6.48 12.87
C ASN A 200 -0.65 6.56 12.44
N ILE A 201 -0.39 6.29 11.17
CA ILE A 201 0.94 6.12 10.58
C ILE A 201 1.04 7.04 9.38
N THR A 202 2.01 7.95 9.42
CA THR A 202 2.36 8.84 8.30
C THR A 202 3.56 8.30 7.53
N GLN A 203 3.73 8.69 6.27
CA GLN A 203 4.83 8.22 5.43
C GLN A 203 5.99 9.23 5.37
N PRO A 204 7.25 8.77 5.28
CA PRO A 204 8.36 9.65 4.95
C PRO A 204 8.25 10.16 3.51
N ASN A 205 8.93 11.26 3.21
CA ASN A 205 8.96 11.82 1.88
C ASN A 205 9.96 11.08 0.98
N MET A 206 9.62 10.94 -0.30
CA MET A 206 10.46 10.26 -1.27
C MET A 206 11.21 11.27 -2.12
N TYR A 207 12.52 11.13 -2.21
CA TYR A 207 13.39 11.99 -2.99
C TYR A 207 14.14 11.22 -4.06
N VAL A 208 14.23 11.83 -5.24
CA VAL A 208 15.17 11.44 -6.28
C VAL A 208 16.23 12.52 -6.39
N ARG A 209 17.48 12.16 -6.13
CA ARG A 209 18.66 13.04 -6.20
C ARG A 209 19.39 12.86 -7.52
N GLY A 210 20.17 13.88 -7.90
CA GLY A 210 21.09 13.79 -9.03
C GLY A 210 20.40 13.82 -10.39
N ILE A 211 19.23 14.46 -10.48
CA ILE A 211 18.43 14.54 -11.71
C ILE A 211 19.14 15.38 -12.79
N LEU A 212 19.85 16.44 -12.37
CA LEU A 212 20.60 17.32 -13.28
C LEU A 212 22.10 17.01 -13.28
N PHE A 213 22.65 16.74 -12.10
CA PHE A 213 24.08 16.57 -11.90
C PHE A 213 24.37 15.41 -10.96
N GLY A 214 25.20 14.47 -11.40
CA GLY A 214 25.60 13.28 -10.65
C GLY A 214 24.87 12.02 -11.12
N ARG A 215 24.71 11.05 -10.21
CA ARG A 215 23.97 9.81 -10.48
C ARG A 215 22.60 9.88 -9.81
N LEU A 216 21.58 9.36 -10.50
CA LEU A 216 20.24 9.21 -9.94
C LEU A 216 20.31 8.32 -8.69
N LYS A 217 19.66 8.79 -7.63
CA LYS A 217 19.54 8.04 -6.37
C LYS A 217 18.18 8.27 -5.74
N PHE A 218 17.59 7.20 -5.25
CA PHE A 218 16.41 7.25 -4.40
C PHE A 218 16.81 7.43 -2.93
N GLU A 219 16.12 8.30 -2.21
CA GLU A 219 16.24 8.46 -0.76
C GLU A 219 14.85 8.62 -0.14
N LEU A 220 14.64 7.99 1.01
CA LEU A 220 13.56 8.39 1.93
C LEU A 220 14.11 9.48 2.85
N CYS A 221 13.32 10.52 3.10
CA CYS A 221 13.72 11.64 3.91
C CYS A 221 12.60 12.12 4.84
N GLU A 222 13.01 12.85 5.88
CA GLU A 222 12.12 13.51 6.85
C GLU A 222 11.39 12.53 7.75
N HIS A 223 10.43 13.05 8.51
CA HIS A 223 9.82 12.34 9.63
C HIS A 223 8.67 11.43 9.17
N SER A 224 8.65 10.20 9.68
CA SER A 224 7.47 9.35 9.74
C SER A 224 7.04 9.24 11.20
N ILE A 225 5.80 9.65 11.45
CA ILE A 225 5.18 9.65 12.78
C ILE A 225 4.19 8.49 12.86
N ILE A 226 4.36 7.66 13.89
CA ILE A 226 3.42 6.60 14.30
C ILE A 226 2.85 6.99 15.66
N THR A 227 1.52 7.02 15.81
CA THR A 227 0.86 7.39 17.06
C THR A 227 -0.18 6.37 17.46
N CYS A 228 -0.21 6.02 18.75
CA CYS A 228 -1.34 5.38 19.41
C CYS A 228 -1.76 6.28 20.58
N ALA A 229 -2.54 7.32 20.27
CA ALA A 229 -2.90 8.35 21.25
C ALA A 229 -3.74 7.76 22.42
N ASN A 230 -4.55 6.74 22.12
CA ASN A 230 -5.37 6.04 23.10
C ASN A 230 -4.54 5.35 24.21
N ASN A 231 -3.27 5.03 23.93
CA ASN A 231 -2.33 4.41 24.86
C ASN A 231 -1.14 5.32 25.20
N ASP A 232 -1.25 6.63 24.92
CA ASP A 232 -0.22 7.62 25.24
C ASP A 232 1.14 7.36 24.55
N LEU A 233 1.15 6.79 23.33
CA LEU A 233 2.39 6.39 22.65
C LEU A 233 2.59 7.10 21.31
N ILE A 234 3.83 7.53 21.06
CA ILE A 234 4.28 8.10 19.80
C ILE A 234 5.67 7.59 19.44
N CYS A 235 5.88 7.31 18.15
CA CYS A 235 7.18 7.13 17.56
C CYS A 235 7.39 8.23 16.51
N ASP A 236 8.51 8.92 16.62
CA ASP A 236 8.99 9.84 15.59
C ASP A 236 10.29 9.27 15.03
N VAL A 237 10.30 8.92 13.75
CA VAL A 237 11.45 8.37 13.03
C VAL A 237 11.84 9.34 11.92
N ASP A 238 13.04 9.91 12.03
CA ASP A 238 13.67 10.76 11.02
C ASP A 238 14.46 9.90 10.02
N PHE A 239 13.99 9.89 8.78
CA PHE A 239 14.73 9.34 7.66
C PHE A 239 15.77 10.37 7.20
N LYS A 240 17.04 10.08 7.49
CA LYS A 240 18.12 11.04 7.29
C LYS A 240 18.43 11.19 5.80
N ALA A 241 18.28 12.41 5.30
CA ALA A 241 18.90 12.80 4.04
C ALA A 241 20.42 12.77 4.19
N LYS A 242 21.14 12.26 3.18
CA LYS A 242 22.61 12.30 3.25
C LYS A 242 23.12 13.74 3.18
N GLY A 243 23.85 14.16 4.22
CA GLY A 243 24.52 15.46 4.25
C GLY A 243 25.70 15.56 3.27
N PHE A 244 26.03 16.79 2.85
CA PHE A 244 27.11 17.07 1.89
C PHE A 244 28.52 16.72 2.41
N ILE A 245 28.74 16.77 3.72
CA ILE A 245 30.07 16.61 4.37
C ILE A 245 30.23 15.23 5.02
N SER A 246 29.17 14.74 5.66
CA SER A 246 29.15 13.48 6.41
C SER A 246 27.73 12.91 6.44
N GLY A 247 27.60 11.61 6.69
CA GLY A 247 26.32 10.92 6.77
C GLY A 247 26.33 9.64 5.94
N SER A 248 25.55 8.66 6.39
CA SER A 248 25.31 7.44 5.64
C SER A 248 24.00 7.56 4.86
N TYR A 249 23.93 6.96 3.68
CA TYR A 249 22.67 6.85 2.96
C TYR A 249 21.71 5.97 3.75
N ASN A 250 20.41 6.24 3.62
CA ASN A 250 19.33 5.41 4.16
C ASN A 250 19.34 5.25 5.70
N ALA A 251 20.12 6.07 6.41
CA ALA A 251 20.15 6.04 7.86
C ALA A 251 18.81 6.54 8.42
N ILE A 252 18.39 5.94 9.52
CA ILE A 252 17.23 6.39 10.30
C ILE A 252 17.62 6.60 11.76
N GLU A 253 16.93 7.52 12.41
CA GLU A 253 17.03 7.75 13.85
C GLU A 253 15.64 8.08 14.37
N GLY A 254 15.26 7.50 15.49
CA GLY A 254 13.94 7.76 16.05
C GLY A 254 13.83 7.45 17.51
N THR A 255 12.68 7.80 18.08
CA THR A 255 12.39 7.52 19.49
C THR A 255 10.94 7.14 19.68
N ILE A 256 10.70 6.12 20.51
CA ILE A 256 9.37 5.81 21.05
C ILE A 256 9.25 6.51 22.40
N LYS A 257 8.19 7.28 22.58
CA LYS A 257 7.96 8.13 23.76
C LYS A 257 6.53 8.04 24.26
N ARG A 258 6.34 8.40 25.53
CA ARG A 258 5.02 8.78 26.04
C ARG A 258 4.63 10.17 25.58
N ILE A 259 3.43 10.34 25.03
CA ILE A 259 2.95 11.64 24.52
C ILE A 259 2.83 12.65 25.67
N SER A 260 2.22 12.22 26.78
CA SER A 260 1.87 13.08 27.91
C SER A 260 3.08 13.58 28.70
N THR A 261 4.11 12.74 28.86
CA THR A 261 5.29 13.06 29.69
C THR A 261 6.54 13.38 28.89
N GLY A 262 6.60 13.00 27.61
CA GLY A 262 7.81 13.04 26.79
C GLY A 262 8.87 12.01 27.20
N GLU A 263 8.55 11.08 28.11
CA GLU A 263 9.47 10.02 28.54
C GLU A 263 9.87 9.16 27.34
N VAL A 264 11.18 9.05 27.09
CA VAL A 264 11.73 8.18 26.05
C VAL A 264 11.78 6.74 26.57
N LEU A 265 11.08 5.85 25.88
CA LEU A 265 11.05 4.42 26.18
C LEU A 265 12.10 3.66 25.37
N TYR A 266 12.21 3.98 24.07
CA TYR A 266 13.17 3.36 23.17
C TYR A 266 13.80 4.36 22.19
N GLU A 267 15.04 4.07 21.80
CA GLU A 267 15.79 4.75 20.74
C GLU A 267 15.87 3.79 19.53
N ILE A 268 15.62 4.28 18.32
CA ILE A 268 15.70 3.55 17.05
C ILE A 268 16.86 4.10 16.24
N SER A 269 17.63 3.23 15.62
CA SER A 269 18.77 3.59 14.78
C SER A 269 19.01 2.54 13.70
N GLY A 270 19.81 2.87 12.69
CA GLY A 270 20.26 1.91 11.68
C GLY A 270 19.88 2.38 10.29
N HIS A 271 19.53 1.44 9.41
CA HIS A 271 19.32 1.67 7.99
C HIS A 271 18.04 1.01 7.53
N TRP A 272 17.11 1.77 6.93
CA TRP A 272 15.77 1.27 6.58
C TRP A 272 15.77 0.17 5.51
N ASN A 273 16.84 0.07 4.73
CA ASN A 273 17.02 -0.94 3.69
C ASN A 273 17.98 -2.07 4.09
N GLU A 274 18.51 -2.05 5.32
CA GLU A 274 19.43 -3.07 5.84
C GLU A 274 18.96 -3.53 7.22
N VAL A 275 19.64 -3.11 8.29
CA VAL A 275 19.31 -3.49 9.67
C VAL A 275 18.84 -2.27 10.45
N ILE A 276 17.68 -2.39 11.07
CA ILE A 276 17.14 -1.45 12.04
C ILE A 276 17.32 -2.05 13.42
N GLU A 277 17.86 -1.27 14.34
CA GLU A 277 18.08 -1.64 15.73
C GLU A 277 17.24 -0.77 16.66
N ILE A 278 16.88 -1.33 17.80
CA ILE A 278 16.17 -0.64 18.87
C ILE A 278 16.93 -0.82 20.19
N LYS A 279 16.89 0.21 21.03
CA LYS A 279 17.56 0.25 22.32
C LYS A 279 16.62 0.75 23.39
N ASP A 280 16.50 -0.02 24.47
CA ASP A 280 15.75 0.36 25.66
C ASP A 280 16.44 1.53 26.37
N ALA A 281 15.70 2.63 26.57
CA ALA A 281 16.25 3.85 27.14
C ALA A 281 16.66 3.69 28.61
N LYS A 282 16.01 2.80 29.37
CA LYS A 282 16.28 2.55 30.79
C LYS A 282 17.37 1.52 31.00
N THR A 283 17.26 0.36 30.37
CA THR A 283 18.19 -0.76 30.56
C THR A 283 19.42 -0.67 29.67
N LYS A 284 19.38 0.18 28.62
CA LYS A 284 20.40 0.32 27.58
C LYS A 284 20.64 -0.95 26.76
N LYS A 285 19.82 -1.99 26.92
CA LYS A 285 19.85 -3.20 26.10
C LYS A 285 19.48 -2.83 24.66
N LYS A 286 20.25 -3.36 23.70
CA LYS A 286 20.07 -3.15 22.27
C LYS A 286 19.82 -4.48 21.56
N TRP A 287 18.91 -4.49 20.58
CA TRP A 287 18.64 -5.65 19.73
C TRP A 287 18.19 -5.22 18.33
N VAL A 288 18.17 -6.17 17.40
CA VAL A 288 17.66 -5.96 16.05
C VAL A 288 16.14 -5.83 16.09
N LEU A 289 15.63 -4.70 15.61
CA LEU A 289 14.19 -4.49 15.43
C LEU A 289 13.72 -5.14 14.12
N PHE A 290 14.46 -4.93 13.03
CA PHE A 290 14.15 -5.51 11.72
C PHE A 290 15.43 -5.70 10.90
N ASP A 291 15.50 -6.79 10.13
CA ASP A 291 16.64 -7.13 9.27
C ASP A 291 16.12 -7.39 7.85
N ALA A 292 16.13 -6.35 7.02
CA ALA A 292 15.67 -6.38 5.63
C ALA A 292 16.50 -7.34 4.76
N LEU A 293 17.74 -7.65 5.16
CA LEU A 293 18.64 -8.55 4.42
C LEU A 293 18.28 -10.02 4.65
N LYS A 294 17.50 -10.33 5.69
CA LYS A 294 17.06 -11.69 6.05
C LYS A 294 15.55 -11.88 5.97
N SER A 295 14.78 -10.82 5.75
CA SER A 295 13.34 -10.90 5.65
C SER A 295 12.90 -11.53 4.33
N THR A 296 11.78 -12.25 4.36
CA THR A 296 11.12 -12.79 3.17
C THR A 296 9.75 -12.14 3.04
N PRO A 297 9.58 -11.19 2.11
CA PRO A 297 8.28 -10.56 1.88
C PRO A 297 7.22 -11.56 1.41
N SER A 298 6.01 -11.41 1.92
CA SER A 298 4.81 -12.12 1.47
C SER A 298 4.16 -11.31 0.34
N ALA A 299 4.45 -11.68 -0.92
CA ALA A 299 3.87 -11.01 -2.08
C ALA A 299 2.35 -11.25 -2.18
N PRO A 300 1.56 -10.26 -2.62
CA PRO A 300 0.12 -10.43 -2.82
C PRO A 300 -0.22 -11.40 -3.96
N GLN A 301 -1.29 -12.16 -3.78
CA GLN A 301 -1.96 -12.92 -4.82
C GLN A 301 -3.05 -12.07 -5.48
N VAL A 302 -3.18 -12.17 -6.80
CA VAL A 302 -4.12 -11.38 -7.61
C VAL A 302 -4.85 -12.31 -8.57
N ARG A 303 -6.12 -12.02 -8.86
CA ARG A 303 -6.90 -12.80 -9.84
C ARG A 303 -6.23 -12.83 -11.23
N PRO A 304 -6.47 -13.90 -12.02
CA PRO A 304 -6.07 -13.96 -13.41
C PRO A 304 -6.55 -12.74 -14.23
N LEU A 305 -5.77 -12.33 -15.22
CA LEU A 305 -6.01 -11.11 -16.00
C LEU A 305 -7.34 -11.15 -16.77
N GLU A 306 -7.75 -12.33 -17.21
CA GLU A 306 -9.00 -12.63 -17.88
C GLU A 306 -10.22 -12.37 -16.98
N GLU A 307 -10.08 -12.49 -15.66
CA GLU A 307 -11.14 -12.22 -14.67
C GLU A 307 -11.14 -10.78 -14.14
N GLN A 308 -10.12 -10.00 -14.48
CA GLN A 308 -10.02 -8.61 -14.04
C GLN A 308 -10.92 -7.69 -14.87
N GLY A 309 -11.39 -6.61 -14.27
CA GLY A 309 -12.21 -5.60 -14.97
C GLY A 309 -11.37 -4.62 -15.78
N GLU A 310 -12.00 -3.86 -16.66
CA GLU A 310 -11.32 -2.95 -17.60
C GLU A 310 -10.43 -1.92 -16.90
N PHE A 311 -10.90 -1.36 -15.78
CA PHE A 311 -10.20 -0.35 -14.97
C PHE A 311 -9.44 -0.94 -13.78
N GLU A 312 -9.24 -2.25 -13.75
CA GLU A 312 -8.41 -2.91 -12.74
C GLU A 312 -6.93 -2.80 -13.11
N SER A 313 -6.08 -2.35 -12.18
CA SER A 313 -4.73 -1.84 -12.49
C SER A 313 -3.90 -2.72 -13.43
N ARG A 314 -3.79 -4.03 -13.18
CA ARG A 314 -2.94 -4.89 -14.03
C ARG A 314 -3.52 -5.11 -15.42
N LYS A 315 -4.85 -5.09 -15.58
CA LYS A 315 -5.53 -5.20 -16.88
C LYS A 315 -5.49 -3.89 -17.65
N LEU A 316 -5.82 -2.78 -16.99
CA LEU A 316 -5.76 -1.44 -17.55
C LEU A 316 -4.36 -1.14 -18.12
N TRP A 317 -3.33 -1.40 -17.31
CA TRP A 317 -1.94 -1.10 -17.67
C TRP A 317 -1.23 -2.27 -18.38
N HIS A 318 -1.94 -3.33 -18.76
CA HIS A 318 -1.32 -4.58 -19.23
C HIS A 318 -0.34 -4.39 -20.38
N LYS A 319 -0.77 -3.67 -21.42
CA LYS A 319 0.07 -3.42 -22.61
C LYS A 319 1.27 -2.53 -22.30
N VAL A 320 1.08 -1.50 -21.47
CA VAL A 320 2.16 -0.63 -21.00
C VAL A 320 3.18 -1.45 -20.21
N ASN A 321 2.71 -2.28 -19.28
CA ASN A 321 3.57 -3.15 -18.47
C ASN A 321 4.35 -4.14 -19.33
N GLN A 322 3.71 -4.80 -20.31
CA GLN A 322 4.40 -5.67 -21.26
C GLN A 322 5.49 -4.93 -22.05
N ALA A 323 5.19 -3.72 -22.53
CA ALA A 323 6.16 -2.91 -23.25
C ALA A 323 7.33 -2.45 -22.36
N LEU A 324 7.06 -2.06 -21.10
CA LEU A 324 8.09 -1.71 -20.11
C LEU A 324 9.01 -2.90 -19.81
N ILE A 325 8.43 -4.10 -19.62
CA ILE A 325 9.17 -5.35 -19.40
C ILE A 325 10.03 -5.69 -20.61
N ALA A 326 9.48 -5.56 -21.82
CA ALA A 326 10.19 -5.75 -23.08
C ALA A 326 11.16 -4.61 -23.43
N LYS A 327 11.26 -3.58 -22.58
CA LYS A 327 12.07 -2.36 -22.78
C LYS A 327 11.74 -1.61 -24.08
N ASN A 328 10.53 -1.74 -24.59
CA ASN A 328 10.05 -1.05 -25.79
C ASN A 328 9.43 0.31 -25.39
N GLN A 329 10.27 1.35 -25.35
CA GLN A 329 9.86 2.68 -24.88
C GLN A 329 8.83 3.34 -25.79
N THR A 330 8.91 3.13 -27.09
CA THR A 330 7.95 3.66 -28.06
C THR A 330 6.56 3.11 -27.79
N VAL A 331 6.41 1.78 -27.76
CA VAL A 331 5.11 1.15 -27.48
C VAL A 331 4.60 1.48 -26.09
N ALA A 332 5.48 1.51 -25.08
CA ALA A 332 5.10 1.91 -23.72
C ALA A 332 4.54 3.34 -23.70
N THR A 333 5.16 4.26 -24.44
CA THR A 333 4.74 5.67 -24.53
C THR A 333 3.42 5.81 -25.28
N ASP A 334 3.25 5.10 -26.39
CA ASP A 334 2.04 5.14 -27.21
C ASP A 334 0.83 4.59 -26.43
N GLU A 335 0.95 3.39 -25.84
CA GLU A 335 -0.13 2.76 -25.07
C GLU A 335 -0.47 3.57 -23.81
N LYS A 336 0.55 4.13 -23.13
CA LYS A 336 0.32 5.03 -21.99
C LYS A 336 -0.42 6.30 -22.42
N SER A 337 -0.07 6.86 -23.58
CA SER A 337 -0.70 8.07 -24.11
C SER A 337 -2.16 7.85 -24.50
N ILE A 338 -2.52 6.65 -24.95
CA ILE A 338 -3.91 6.24 -25.22
C ILE A 338 -4.73 6.29 -23.93
N ILE A 339 -4.27 5.63 -22.86
CA ILE A 339 -4.96 5.57 -21.56
C ILE A 339 -5.11 6.98 -20.98
N GLU A 340 -4.03 7.76 -20.93
CA GLU A 340 -4.06 9.12 -20.39
C GLU A 340 -4.89 10.08 -21.28
N GLY A 341 -4.92 9.84 -22.59
CA GLY A 341 -5.75 10.56 -23.55
C GLY A 341 -7.24 10.35 -23.29
N GLN A 342 -7.65 9.09 -23.09
CA GLN A 342 -9.03 8.75 -22.74
C GLN A 342 -9.43 9.41 -21.40
N GLN A 343 -8.58 9.32 -20.38
CA GLN A 343 -8.82 9.95 -19.08
C GLN A 343 -9.03 11.47 -19.20
N ARG A 344 -8.25 12.17 -20.04
CA ARG A 344 -8.43 13.61 -20.32
C ARG A 344 -9.75 13.90 -21.04
N SER A 345 -10.14 13.04 -21.98
CA SER A 345 -11.43 13.15 -22.68
C SER A 345 -12.60 12.98 -21.72
N ASP A 346 -12.55 11.97 -20.86
CA ASP A 346 -13.60 11.70 -19.88
C ASP A 346 -13.69 12.83 -18.85
N ALA A 347 -12.56 13.40 -18.43
CA ALA A 347 -12.54 14.56 -17.53
C ALA A 347 -13.24 15.77 -18.17
N ARG A 348 -12.95 16.07 -19.44
CA ARG A 348 -13.62 17.14 -20.19
C ARG A 348 -15.13 16.89 -20.31
N LYS A 349 -15.52 15.66 -20.64
CA LYS A 349 -16.94 15.30 -20.74
C LYS A 349 -17.67 15.48 -19.41
N ARG A 350 -17.06 15.06 -18.29
CA ARG A 350 -17.63 15.28 -16.94
C ARG A 350 -17.81 16.77 -16.64
N GLU A 351 -16.85 17.61 -17.03
CA GLU A 351 -16.94 19.06 -16.88
C GLU A 351 -18.05 19.68 -17.77
N GLU A 352 -18.13 19.26 -19.04
CA GLU A 352 -19.18 19.69 -19.98
C GLU A 352 -20.60 19.30 -19.51
N ASP A 353 -20.74 18.08 -18.98
CA ASP A 353 -22.00 17.55 -18.44
C ASP A 353 -22.30 18.08 -17.01
N ASN A 354 -21.39 18.85 -16.40
CA ASN A 354 -21.46 19.32 -15.01
C ASN A 354 -21.72 18.19 -13.99
N VAL A 355 -21.03 17.07 -14.15
CA VAL A 355 -21.10 15.90 -13.26
C VAL A 355 -19.78 15.68 -12.54
N GLU A 356 -19.86 15.40 -11.24
CA GLU A 356 -18.70 15.07 -10.44
C GLU A 356 -18.40 13.56 -10.48
N PHE A 357 -17.12 13.21 -10.37
CA PHE A 357 -16.73 11.83 -10.16
C PHE A 357 -17.01 11.44 -8.70
N HIS A 358 -17.55 10.24 -8.51
CA HIS A 358 -17.73 9.65 -7.19
C HIS A 358 -17.12 8.24 -7.15
N PRO A 359 -16.29 7.92 -6.13
CA PRO A 359 -15.70 6.59 -5.99
C PRO A 359 -16.73 5.47 -5.92
N LYS A 360 -16.37 4.30 -6.46
CA LYS A 360 -17.22 3.10 -6.49
C LYS A 360 -17.08 2.28 -5.21
N LEU A 361 -15.89 2.25 -4.61
CA LEU A 361 -15.54 1.32 -3.53
C LEU A 361 -15.44 2.03 -2.17
N PHE A 362 -15.32 3.36 -2.18
CA PHE A 362 -15.13 4.16 -0.98
C PHE A 362 -16.24 5.20 -0.80
N ARG A 363 -16.55 5.51 0.46
CA ARG A 363 -17.44 6.61 0.86
C ARG A 363 -16.63 7.68 1.57
N GLN A 364 -17.00 8.94 1.35
CA GLN A 364 -16.36 10.07 2.01
C GLN A 364 -16.70 10.10 3.51
N VAL A 365 -15.74 10.50 4.33
CA VAL A 365 -15.88 10.69 5.77
C VAL A 365 -15.13 11.92 6.25
N ASN A 366 -15.53 12.47 7.40
CA ASN A 366 -14.78 13.52 8.07
C ASN A 366 -13.72 12.90 9.01
N SER A 367 -12.65 12.37 8.41
CA SER A 367 -11.49 11.82 9.12
C SER A 367 -10.20 12.15 8.36
N PRO A 368 -9.01 12.00 8.98
CA PRO A 368 -7.74 12.15 8.28
C PRO A 368 -7.56 11.22 7.06
N THR A 369 -8.26 10.08 7.01
CA THR A 369 -8.22 9.17 5.85
C THR A 369 -9.13 9.64 4.70
N GLU A 370 -9.99 10.64 4.91
CA GLU A 370 -11.00 11.23 3.99
C GLU A 370 -12.06 10.26 3.43
N PHE A 371 -11.72 8.99 3.27
CA PHE A 371 -12.52 7.94 2.69
C PHE A 371 -12.38 6.67 3.53
N LEU A 372 -13.46 5.89 3.59
CA LEU A 372 -13.48 4.53 4.11
C LEU A 372 -14.15 3.62 3.09
N ILE A 373 -13.89 2.32 3.16
CA ILE A 373 -14.64 1.36 2.37
C ILE A 373 -16.16 1.54 2.59
N TYR A 374 -16.96 1.47 1.52
CA TYR A 374 -18.36 1.90 1.60
C TYR A 374 -19.21 0.96 2.48
N LYS A 375 -18.84 -0.33 2.52
CA LYS A 375 -19.51 -1.35 3.33
C LYS A 375 -19.15 -1.24 4.81
N ASP A 376 -20.08 -1.72 5.60
CA ASP A 376 -19.95 -1.82 7.04
C ASP A 376 -19.33 -3.16 7.44
N LEU A 377 -18.29 -3.10 8.26
CA LEU A 377 -17.48 -4.24 8.68
C LEU A 377 -17.26 -4.23 10.18
N ASP A 378 -18.11 -3.55 10.94
CA ASP A 378 -17.97 -3.47 12.40
C ASP A 378 -18.04 -4.87 13.05
N PRO A 379 -17.00 -5.31 13.78
CA PRO A 379 -16.94 -6.65 14.37
C PRO A 379 -17.96 -6.84 15.51
N SER A 380 -18.55 -5.77 16.05
CA SER A 380 -19.66 -5.90 17.01
C SER A 380 -20.97 -6.35 16.36
N ARG A 381 -21.05 -6.26 15.03
CA ARG A 381 -22.26 -6.57 14.24
C ARG A 381 -22.05 -7.70 13.23
N HIS A 382 -20.79 -8.01 12.91
CA HIS A 382 -20.44 -9.01 11.90
C HIS A 382 -19.36 -9.95 12.43
N SER A 383 -19.61 -11.26 12.37
CA SER A 383 -18.57 -12.27 12.62
C SER A 383 -17.47 -12.17 11.55
N PRO A 384 -16.26 -12.74 11.79
CA PRO A 384 -15.22 -12.81 10.77
C PRO A 384 -15.68 -13.38 9.43
N GLU A 385 -16.50 -14.43 9.45
CA GLU A 385 -17.08 -15.04 8.25
C GLU A 385 -18.03 -14.07 7.54
N CYS A 386 -18.89 -13.37 8.29
CA CYS A 386 -19.77 -12.35 7.71
C CYS A 386 -18.97 -11.18 7.12
N GLN A 387 -17.92 -10.72 7.81
CA GLN A 387 -17.04 -9.67 7.31
C GLN A 387 -16.37 -10.09 6.00
N LYS A 388 -15.91 -11.35 5.89
CA LYS A 388 -15.34 -11.90 4.65
C LYS A 388 -16.35 -11.89 3.49
N GLU A 389 -17.57 -12.35 3.71
CA GLU A 389 -18.63 -12.30 2.68
C GLU A 389 -18.96 -10.86 2.26
N ILE A 390 -19.00 -9.94 3.23
CA ILE A 390 -19.19 -8.52 2.94
C ILE A 390 -18.03 -7.99 2.09
N ILE A 391 -16.78 -8.29 2.44
CA ILE A 391 -15.59 -7.89 1.66
C ILE A 391 -15.69 -8.41 0.22
N PHE A 392 -16.06 -9.67 0.04
CA PHE A 392 -16.25 -10.29 -1.27
C PHE A 392 -17.41 -9.71 -2.08
N SER A 393 -18.41 -9.10 -1.43
CA SER A 393 -19.50 -8.39 -2.11
C SER A 393 -19.09 -7.00 -2.64
N ILE A 394 -17.98 -6.43 -2.16
CA ILE A 394 -17.53 -5.07 -2.53
C ILE A 394 -16.93 -5.06 -3.93
N ALA A 395 -16.00 -5.98 -4.16
CA ALA A 395 -15.27 -6.18 -5.40
C ALA A 395 -14.83 -7.64 -5.45
N PRO A 396 -14.67 -8.24 -6.64
CA PRO A 396 -13.98 -9.52 -6.74
C PRO A 396 -12.55 -9.37 -6.20
N ILE A 397 -12.00 -10.38 -5.54
CA ILE A 397 -10.65 -10.39 -4.93
C ILE A 397 -9.94 -11.74 -5.18
N SER A 398 -10.66 -12.85 -5.02
CA SER A 398 -10.15 -14.23 -5.19
C SER A 398 -10.56 -14.83 -6.54
N PRO A 399 -9.80 -15.79 -7.09
CA PRO A 399 -10.10 -16.40 -8.39
C PRO A 399 -11.52 -16.96 -8.48
N GLY A 400 -12.16 -16.79 -9.65
CA GLY A 400 -13.52 -17.26 -9.92
C GLY A 400 -14.63 -16.29 -9.52
N GLN A 401 -14.36 -15.31 -8.63
CA GLN A 401 -15.36 -14.31 -8.24
C GLN A 401 -15.80 -13.44 -9.43
N LYS A 402 -17.08 -13.06 -9.43
CA LYS A 402 -17.70 -12.24 -10.49
C LYS A 402 -18.06 -10.86 -9.98
N PHE A 403 -18.00 -9.88 -10.86
CA PHE A 403 -18.47 -8.53 -10.56
C PHE A 403 -19.97 -8.53 -10.29
N SER A 404 -20.38 -7.86 -9.21
CA SER A 404 -21.79 -7.56 -8.96
C SER A 404 -22.34 -6.63 -10.07
N LYS A 405 -23.64 -6.76 -10.38
CA LYS A 405 -24.34 -5.85 -11.30
C LYS A 405 -24.28 -4.40 -10.84
N ASP A 406 -24.16 -4.19 -9.53
CA ASP A 406 -24.08 -2.87 -8.91
C ASP A 406 -22.63 -2.37 -8.75
N PHE A 407 -21.61 -3.09 -9.24
CA PHE A 407 -20.19 -2.75 -9.02
C PHE A 407 -19.86 -1.32 -9.46
N GLU A 408 -20.31 -0.93 -10.65
CA GLU A 408 -20.08 0.41 -11.24
C GLU A 408 -20.88 1.53 -10.58
N ILE A 409 -21.85 1.21 -9.70
CA ILE A 409 -22.61 2.22 -8.97
C ILE A 409 -21.69 2.87 -7.91
N PRO A 410 -21.70 4.21 -7.77
CA PRO A 410 -20.96 4.91 -6.73
C PRO A 410 -21.25 4.37 -5.32
N GLY A 411 -20.22 4.32 -4.47
CA GLY A 411 -20.29 3.74 -3.12
C GLY A 411 -21.38 4.38 -2.25
N TYR A 412 -21.55 5.70 -2.34
CA TYR A 412 -22.58 6.42 -1.57
C TYR A 412 -24.01 6.02 -2.00
N LYS A 413 -24.27 5.83 -3.30
CA LYS A 413 -25.58 5.40 -3.81
C LYS A 413 -25.90 3.96 -3.42
N LYS A 414 -24.89 3.08 -3.38
CA LYS A 414 -25.04 1.71 -2.88
C LYS A 414 -25.47 1.72 -1.41
N LEU A 415 -24.83 2.57 -0.60
CA LEU A 415 -25.18 2.71 0.81
C LEU A 415 -26.60 3.28 1.02
N GLU A 416 -27.01 4.28 0.25
CA GLU A 416 -28.38 4.83 0.29
C GLU A 416 -29.43 3.77 -0.04
N LYS A 417 -29.18 2.95 -1.07
CA LYS A 417 -30.06 1.83 -1.46
C LYS A 417 -30.17 0.80 -0.33
N GLU A 418 -29.08 0.48 0.34
CA GLU A 418 -29.07 -0.44 1.49
C GLU A 418 -29.84 0.09 2.69
N HIS A 419 -29.71 1.38 3.00
CA HIS A 419 -30.48 2.02 4.08
C HIS A 419 -31.98 2.08 3.77
N ALA A 420 -32.35 2.43 2.54
CA ALA A 420 -33.75 2.49 2.12
C ALA A 420 -34.45 1.11 2.23
N VAL A 421 -33.75 0.02 1.94
CA VAL A 421 -34.29 -1.35 2.10
C VAL A 421 -34.48 -1.70 3.59
N ARG A 422 -33.56 -1.28 4.47
CA ARG A 422 -33.70 -1.50 5.92
C ARG A 422 -34.88 -0.74 6.51
N ASP A 423 -35.12 0.49 6.08
CA ASP A 423 -36.21 1.33 6.58
C ASP A 423 -37.61 0.85 6.14
N LEU A 424 -37.69 0.02 5.09
CA LEU A 424 -38.93 -0.57 4.57
C LEU A 424 -39.28 -1.92 5.24
N GLN A 425 -38.37 -2.51 6.03
CA GLN A 425 -38.67 -3.73 6.80
C GLN A 425 -39.32 -3.32 8.14
N PRO A 426 -40.50 -3.85 8.50
CA PRO A 426 -41.09 -3.59 9.82
C PRO A 426 -40.12 -4.05 10.90
N ALA A 427 -40.07 -3.34 12.04
CA ALA A 427 -39.29 -3.72 13.21
C ALA A 427 -39.78 -5.06 13.78
N SER A 428 -39.36 -6.17 13.17
CA SER A 428 -39.46 -7.50 13.75
C SER A 428 -38.25 -7.71 14.66
N ASP A 429 -38.54 -8.00 15.92
CA ASP A 429 -37.70 -8.54 17.00
C ASP A 429 -36.17 -8.28 16.89
N PRO A 430 -35.52 -7.55 17.84
CA PRO A 430 -34.07 -7.25 17.81
C PRO A 430 -33.15 -8.49 17.75
N LEU A 431 -33.70 -9.69 17.94
CA LEU A 431 -33.02 -10.98 17.85
C LEU A 431 -33.26 -11.74 16.54
N SER A 432 -34.01 -11.16 15.59
CA SER A 432 -34.38 -11.80 14.31
C SER A 432 -33.61 -11.26 13.09
N PHE A 433 -32.63 -10.38 13.30
CA PHE A 433 -31.75 -9.94 12.20
C PHE A 433 -30.87 -11.11 11.77
N ASN A 434 -31.36 -11.87 10.79
CA ASN A 434 -30.60 -12.90 10.10
C ASN A 434 -29.96 -12.25 8.86
N PRO A 435 -28.67 -11.86 8.89
CA PRO A 435 -28.00 -11.27 7.73
C PRO A 435 -27.96 -12.19 6.50
N LEU A 436 -28.36 -13.46 6.66
CA LEU A 436 -28.40 -14.49 5.62
C LEU A 436 -29.44 -14.26 4.51
N ASN A 437 -30.49 -13.44 4.72
CA ASN A 437 -31.48 -13.19 3.66
C ASN A 437 -30.90 -12.44 2.44
N ASN A 438 -29.77 -11.74 2.59
CA ASN A 438 -29.02 -11.16 1.47
C ASN A 438 -27.85 -12.05 1.01
N VAL A 439 -27.52 -13.12 1.75
CA VAL A 439 -26.42 -14.04 1.41
C VAL A 439 -26.92 -15.17 0.51
N GLU A 440 -28.20 -15.54 0.59
CA GLU A 440 -28.77 -16.57 -0.29
C GLU A 440 -28.80 -16.13 -1.77
N ASP A 441 -28.98 -14.84 -2.05
CA ASP A 441 -28.82 -14.26 -3.39
C ASP A 441 -27.34 -14.09 -3.80
N LEU A 442 -26.37 -14.21 -2.87
CA LEU A 442 -24.92 -14.12 -3.13
C LEU A 442 -24.26 -15.48 -3.37
N LYS A 443 -24.94 -16.59 -3.06
CA LYS A 443 -24.44 -17.96 -3.27
C LYS A 443 -24.25 -18.33 -4.76
N GLU A 444 -24.78 -17.56 -5.70
CA GLU A 444 -24.50 -17.74 -7.13
C GLU A 444 -23.10 -17.25 -7.56
N SER A 445 -22.34 -16.61 -6.66
CA SER A 445 -21.04 -15.97 -6.98
C SER A 445 -19.80 -16.61 -6.33
N LEU A 446 -19.97 -17.65 -5.50
CA LEU A 446 -18.89 -18.35 -4.82
C LEU A 446 -18.55 -19.67 -5.54
N PRO A 447 -17.27 -19.96 -5.86
CA PRO A 447 -16.91 -21.26 -6.38
C PRO A 447 -17.05 -22.34 -5.30
N VAL A 448 -17.61 -23.49 -5.68
CA VAL A 448 -17.54 -24.73 -4.89
C VAL A 448 -16.08 -25.18 -4.91
N ILE A 449 -15.39 -25.08 -3.77
CA ILE A 449 -14.09 -25.70 -3.58
C ILE A 449 -14.37 -27.19 -3.31
N GLU A 450 -14.18 -28.03 -4.32
CA GLU A 450 -14.14 -29.48 -4.13
C GLU A 450 -12.83 -29.86 -3.42
N ASP A 451 -12.94 -30.25 -2.15
CA ASP A 451 -11.85 -30.88 -1.42
C ASP A 451 -11.46 -32.19 -2.13
N THR A 452 -10.34 -32.17 -2.85
CA THR A 452 -9.72 -33.41 -3.33
C THR A 452 -8.75 -33.90 -2.26
N ILE A 453 -9.08 -35.06 -1.69
CA ILE A 453 -8.33 -35.83 -0.67
C ILE A 453 -6.92 -36.18 -1.15
#